data_AF-A0A401KJI5-F1
#
_entry.id   AF-A0A401KJI5-F1
#
_cell.length_a   1.000
_cell.length_b   1.000
_cell.length_c   1.000
_cell.angle_alpha   90.00
_cell.angle_beta   90.00
_cell.angle_gamma   90.00
#
_symmetry.space_group_name_H-M   'P 1'
#
loop_
_entity.id
_entity.type
_entity.pdbx_description
1 polymer ?
#
loop_
_entity_poly.entity_id
_entity_poly.type
_entity_poly.pdbx_seq_one_letter_code
_entity_poly.pdbx_strand_id
1 'polypeptide(L)'
;MTQLAVLDQITAVPFACQIGRHNFATNSTDYQLRLIPDYSATSSCYAVLCNHPYLHLHLHIIASLNPSVHNIYYLPHQCLLLMPHFTLDDAATQSPTGLTRHLNTTVEEYVFPILIALSWCNAIELVILCLNTFKRYTGTYFWSLLIASISIIPFSLGYLLKMFGLTFTNYFLEISIVGVGWAGMVTGQSLVLWSRLHLVLHHKKILRGLLYLIIFDGVLLHCASEGLELAVNAMPQSEPMNVAFGIMERVQLVWFCAQELLLSGLYIRETARMLRMDSGELSRSVLVQLLLVNVVIIVLDLSVVGIQYAGFFTFQVTFKALVYSIKLKLEYVILGRLVDVAYVRSQVDTPRFRF
;
A
#
# COMPACT_ATOMS: atom_id res chain seq x y z
N MET A 1 -22.46 2.51 -34.81
CA MET A 1 -21.34 3.17 -35.48
C MET A 1 -21.42 4.67 -35.17
N THR A 2 -21.06 5.02 -33.93
CA THR A 2 -21.13 6.40 -33.41
C THR A 2 -20.26 6.47 -32.16
N GLN A 3 -18.95 6.59 -32.36
CA GLN A 3 -17.95 7.00 -31.35
C GLN A 3 -16.72 7.55 -32.08
N LEU A 4 -16.80 8.79 -32.55
CA LEU A 4 -15.66 9.59 -33.04
C LEU A 4 -16.09 11.05 -33.06
N ALA A 5 -16.35 11.62 -31.88
CA ALA A 5 -16.67 13.05 -31.73
C ALA A 5 -16.45 13.60 -30.31
N VAL A 6 -15.51 13.04 -29.53
CA VAL A 6 -15.18 13.56 -28.18
C VAL A 6 -13.66 13.74 -27.97
N LEU A 7 -12.82 13.50 -28.98
CA LEU A 7 -11.36 13.62 -28.86
C LEU A 7 -10.76 14.88 -29.53
N ASP A 8 -11.51 15.97 -29.63
CA ASP A 8 -11.05 17.17 -30.36
C ASP A 8 -11.23 18.50 -29.60
N GLN A 9 -11.29 18.46 -28.26
CA GLN A 9 -11.48 19.68 -27.43
C GLN A 9 -10.60 19.80 -26.18
N ILE A 10 -9.41 19.19 -26.15
CA ILE A 10 -8.40 19.47 -25.08
C ILE A 10 -7.03 19.78 -25.71
N THR A 11 -7.01 20.69 -26.68
CA THR A 11 -5.78 21.33 -27.18
C THR A 11 -6.00 22.84 -27.29
N ALA A 12 -6.06 23.52 -26.15
CA ALA A 12 -5.93 24.97 -26.08
C ALA A 12 -5.61 25.44 -24.65
N VAL A 13 -4.33 25.44 -24.28
CA VAL A 13 -3.79 26.37 -23.27
C VAL A 13 -2.48 26.94 -23.85
N PRO A 14 -2.37 28.26 -24.06
CA PRO A 14 -1.18 28.86 -24.63
C PRO A 14 -0.17 29.16 -23.52
N PHE A 15 1.07 28.68 -23.65
CA PHE A 15 2.21 29.25 -22.94
C PHE A 15 3.27 29.65 -23.95
N ALA A 16 3.36 30.96 -24.17
CA ALA A 16 4.42 31.59 -24.93
C ALA A 16 5.75 31.43 -24.19
N CYS A 17 6.73 30.79 -24.82
CA CYS A 17 8.14 30.95 -24.47
C CYS A 17 8.84 31.52 -25.71
N GLN A 18 9.17 32.80 -25.62
CA GLN A 18 9.75 33.61 -26.67
C GLN A 18 11.23 33.21 -26.83
N ILE A 19 11.55 32.40 -27.83
CA ILE A 19 12.94 32.08 -28.19
C ILE A 19 13.52 33.30 -28.91
N GLY A 20 14.43 34.01 -28.23
CA GLY A 20 15.25 35.06 -28.84
C GLY A 20 16.14 34.47 -29.93
N ARG A 21 15.97 34.95 -31.16
CA ARG A 21 16.94 34.77 -32.24
C ARG A 21 18.25 35.45 -31.85
N HIS A 22 19.35 34.72 -31.82
CA HIS A 22 20.66 35.31 -32.10
C HIS A 22 21.41 34.49 -33.14
N ASN A 23 21.93 35.23 -34.11
CA ASN A 23 22.45 34.78 -35.39
C ASN A 23 23.75 33.97 -35.25
N PHE A 24 23.90 32.99 -36.13
CA PHE A 24 25.18 32.36 -36.46
C PHE A 24 26.16 33.43 -36.97
N ALA A 25 27.34 33.51 -36.35
CA ALA A 25 28.53 34.10 -36.94
C ALA A 25 29.75 33.25 -36.55
N THR A 26 30.45 32.81 -37.58
CA THR A 26 31.73 32.09 -37.59
C THR A 26 32.86 32.94 -37.00
N ASN A 27 33.69 32.39 -36.11
CA ASN A 27 35.16 32.36 -36.26
C ASN A 27 35.89 31.76 -35.04
N SER A 28 37.13 31.40 -35.33
CA SER A 28 38.15 30.64 -34.61
C SER A 28 38.52 31.07 -33.17
N THR A 29 39.11 30.08 -32.48
CA THR A 29 40.23 30.15 -31.51
C THR A 29 40.01 30.76 -30.11
N ASP A 30 40.24 29.87 -29.12
CA ASP A 30 40.88 30.06 -27.82
C ASP A 30 40.26 30.94 -26.71
N TYR A 31 40.65 30.55 -25.49
CA TYR A 31 40.49 31.17 -24.17
C TYR A 31 39.33 30.71 -23.28
N GLN A 32 39.73 29.85 -22.32
CA GLN A 32 39.07 29.62 -21.04
C GLN A 32 38.73 30.94 -20.32
N LEU A 33 37.45 31.15 -19.98
CA LEU A 33 37.08 31.98 -18.84
C LEU A 33 35.81 31.47 -18.14
N ARG A 34 35.97 31.31 -16.84
CA ARG A 34 35.02 30.89 -15.80
C ARG A 34 33.79 31.81 -15.74
N LEU A 35 32.58 31.24 -15.75
CA LEU A 35 31.34 31.89 -15.30
C LEU A 35 30.57 30.95 -14.37
N ILE A 36 30.44 31.37 -13.11
CA ILE A 36 29.51 30.92 -12.06
C ILE A 36 28.58 32.14 -11.84
N PRO A 37 27.31 32.04 -11.40
CA PRO A 37 26.26 31.00 -11.52
C PRO A 37 24.91 31.61 -12.03
N ASP A 38 23.87 30.79 -12.23
CA ASP A 38 22.57 31.09 -11.59
C ASP A 38 21.71 29.83 -11.45
N TYR A 39 21.34 29.52 -10.20
CA TYR A 39 20.72 28.27 -9.74
C TYR A 39 19.33 28.61 -9.21
N SER A 40 18.37 28.90 -10.09
CA SER A 40 16.99 29.20 -9.64
C SER A 40 15.85 28.89 -10.62
N ALA A 41 16.13 28.51 -11.87
CA ALA A 41 15.07 28.30 -12.88
C ALA A 41 14.83 26.84 -13.31
N THR A 42 15.69 25.89 -12.93
CA THR A 42 15.60 24.50 -13.43
C THR A 42 14.72 23.58 -12.58
N SER A 43 14.36 23.93 -11.34
CA SER A 43 13.54 23.04 -10.50
C SER A 43 12.06 22.95 -10.90
N SER A 44 11.54 23.87 -11.72
CA SER A 44 10.11 23.88 -12.08
C SER A 44 9.76 23.07 -13.34
N CYS A 45 10.73 22.69 -14.17
CA CYS A 45 10.47 21.89 -15.38
C CYS A 45 10.52 20.36 -15.14
N TYR A 46 11.19 19.89 -14.08
CA TYR A 46 11.29 18.46 -13.78
C TYR A 46 10.02 17.88 -13.14
N ALA A 47 9.15 18.72 -12.56
CA ALA A 47 7.92 18.27 -11.90
C ALA A 47 6.77 17.94 -12.88
N VAL A 48 6.89 18.29 -14.17
CA VAL A 48 5.77 18.17 -15.15
C VAL A 48 5.95 17.00 -16.13
N LEU A 49 7.15 16.42 -16.24
CA LEU A 49 7.42 15.33 -17.21
C LEU A 49 7.17 13.91 -16.69
N CYS A 50 6.90 13.72 -15.38
CA CYS A 50 6.67 12.39 -14.80
C CYS A 50 5.21 11.92 -14.79
N ASN A 51 4.29 12.60 -15.50
CA ASN A 51 2.85 12.33 -15.41
C ASN A 51 2.18 12.02 -16.76
N HIS A 52 2.72 11.07 -17.53
CA HIS A 52 1.97 10.48 -18.64
C HIS A 52 2.38 9.03 -18.97
N PRO A 53 1.47 8.03 -18.92
CA PRO A 53 1.80 6.62 -19.12
C PRO A 53 2.00 6.19 -20.58
N TYR A 54 2.20 7.14 -21.51
CA TYR A 54 2.38 6.86 -22.94
C TYR A 54 3.77 7.26 -23.49
N LEU A 55 4.68 7.77 -22.65
CA LEU A 55 5.99 8.24 -23.12
C LEU A 55 7.01 7.11 -23.36
N HIS A 56 6.77 5.89 -22.85
CA HIS A 56 7.67 4.76 -23.10
C HIS A 56 7.62 4.22 -24.54
N LEU A 57 6.52 4.44 -25.27
CA LEU A 57 6.39 3.96 -26.65
C LEU A 57 6.99 4.94 -27.68
N HIS A 58 7.05 6.23 -27.38
CA HIS A 58 7.64 7.25 -28.27
C HIS A 58 9.17 7.34 -28.15
N LEU A 59 9.77 7.01 -27.00
CA LEU A 59 11.23 7.02 -26.86
C LEU A 59 11.92 5.91 -27.68
N HIS A 60 11.24 4.77 -27.90
CA HIS A 60 11.78 3.71 -28.76
C HIS A 60 11.80 4.09 -30.25
N ILE A 61 10.91 5.00 -30.69
CA ILE A 61 10.87 5.47 -32.08
C ILE A 61 11.89 6.59 -32.34
N ILE A 62 12.15 7.45 -31.36
CA ILE A 62 13.13 8.54 -31.49
C ILE A 62 14.57 8.01 -31.38
N ALA A 63 14.83 6.99 -30.55
CA ALA A 63 16.16 6.35 -30.43
C ALA A 63 16.63 5.62 -31.70
N SER A 64 15.71 5.30 -32.63
CA SER A 64 16.02 4.70 -33.93
C SER A 64 16.57 5.73 -34.95
N LEU A 65 16.38 7.04 -34.72
CA LEU A 65 16.60 8.08 -35.73
C LEU A 65 17.82 8.99 -35.51
N ASN A 66 18.61 8.82 -34.44
CA ASN A 66 19.81 9.66 -34.26
C ASN A 66 20.91 9.00 -33.38
N PRO A 67 22.08 8.63 -33.93
CA PRO A 67 23.15 7.98 -33.17
C PRO A 67 23.97 8.94 -32.27
N SER A 68 23.56 10.20 -32.08
CA SER A 68 24.40 11.21 -31.39
C SER A 68 24.00 11.52 -29.94
N VAL A 69 23.06 10.80 -29.34
CA VAL A 69 22.63 11.03 -27.94
C VAL A 69 23.28 10.02 -27.00
N HIS A 70 24.57 10.19 -26.75
CA HIS A 70 25.34 9.31 -25.84
C HIS A 70 25.73 9.97 -24.51
N ASN A 71 25.06 11.05 -24.09
CA ASN A 71 25.47 11.83 -22.90
C ASN A 71 24.33 12.20 -21.93
N ILE A 72 23.30 11.35 -21.79
CA ILE A 72 22.23 11.54 -20.77
C ILE A 72 22.24 10.38 -19.75
N TYR A 73 23.42 9.84 -19.42
CA TYR A 73 23.55 8.70 -18.48
C TYR A 73 24.51 8.94 -17.29
N TYR A 74 24.87 10.19 -16.97
CA TYR A 74 25.81 10.47 -15.87
C TYR A 74 25.30 11.46 -14.83
N LEU A 75 24.02 11.39 -14.46
CA LEU A 75 23.49 12.24 -13.38
C LEU A 75 22.56 11.56 -12.34
N PRO A 76 22.83 10.32 -11.84
CA PRO A 76 22.18 9.86 -10.60
C PRO A 76 23.13 9.66 -9.41
N HIS A 77 24.40 10.07 -9.46
CA HIS A 77 25.36 9.71 -8.40
C HIS A 77 25.34 10.61 -7.14
N GLN A 78 24.71 11.79 -7.15
CA GLN A 78 24.79 12.72 -6.01
C GLN A 78 23.53 12.88 -5.17
N CYS A 79 22.34 12.48 -5.65
CA CYS A 79 21.13 12.45 -4.81
C CYS A 79 20.98 11.15 -3.99
N LEU A 80 21.86 10.16 -4.20
CA LEU A 80 21.82 8.88 -3.50
C LEU A 80 22.47 8.90 -2.10
N LEU A 81 23.07 10.03 -1.70
CA LEU A 81 23.88 10.14 -0.47
C LEU A 81 23.07 10.43 0.81
N LEU A 82 21.74 10.43 0.75
CA LEU A 82 20.87 10.53 1.95
C LEU A 82 20.09 9.24 2.26
N MET A 83 20.42 8.13 1.60
CA MET A 83 19.86 6.81 1.91
C MET A 83 20.89 5.99 2.71
N PRO A 84 20.49 5.25 3.75
CA PRO A 84 21.41 4.41 4.51
C PRO A 84 22.09 3.40 3.57
N HIS A 85 23.41 3.30 3.70
CA HIS A 85 24.36 2.51 2.91
C HIS A 85 23.77 1.29 2.20
N PHE A 86 23.75 1.34 0.87
CA PHE A 86 23.61 0.20 -0.02
C PHE A 86 25.01 -0.42 -0.19
N THR A 87 25.27 -1.59 0.38
CA THR A 87 26.48 -2.37 0.10
C THR A 87 26.23 -3.24 -1.13
N LEU A 88 27.01 -3.03 -2.19
CA LEU A 88 27.21 -4.00 -3.26
C LEU A 88 28.27 -4.98 -2.76
N ASP A 89 27.90 -6.24 -2.57
CA ASP A 89 28.84 -7.28 -2.13
C ASP A 89 29.72 -7.75 -3.29
N ASP A 90 31.01 -7.95 -2.98
CA ASP A 90 32.00 -8.56 -3.86
C ASP A 90 31.62 -10.03 -4.19
N ALA A 91 31.82 -10.40 -5.46
CA ALA A 91 31.36 -11.65 -6.08
C ALA A 91 32.02 -12.96 -5.58
N ALA A 92 32.50 -13.04 -4.34
CA ALA A 92 33.20 -14.20 -3.78
C ALA A 92 32.41 -14.99 -2.71
N THR A 93 31.27 -14.48 -2.24
CA THR A 93 30.42 -15.16 -1.24
C THR A 93 29.01 -15.32 -1.78
N GLN A 94 28.53 -16.56 -1.86
CA GLN A 94 27.14 -16.90 -2.17
C GLN A 94 26.21 -16.36 -1.07
N SER A 95 25.85 -15.08 -1.16
CA SER A 95 24.77 -14.48 -0.38
C SER A 95 23.93 -13.66 -1.35
N PRO A 96 22.63 -14.00 -1.52
CA PRO A 96 21.75 -13.18 -2.32
C PRO A 96 21.62 -11.82 -1.63
N THR A 97 21.38 -10.80 -2.46
CA THR A 97 21.15 -9.38 -2.12
C THR A 97 20.72 -9.11 -0.67
N GLY A 98 21.17 -7.99 -0.09
CA GLY A 98 20.78 -7.49 1.25
C GLY A 98 19.27 -7.22 1.46
N LEU A 99 18.41 -7.85 0.66
CA LEU A 99 16.97 -7.98 0.76
C LEU A 99 16.54 -9.08 1.76
N THR A 100 17.41 -10.05 2.10
CA THR A 100 17.07 -11.17 2.99
C THR A 100 18.18 -11.47 4.00
N ARG A 101 18.02 -10.94 5.22
CA ARG A 101 18.72 -11.52 6.37
C ARG A 101 18.03 -12.82 6.76
N HIS A 102 18.68 -13.96 6.53
CA HIS A 102 18.15 -15.27 6.93
C HIS A 102 18.23 -15.44 8.46
N LEU A 103 17.15 -15.94 9.05
CA LEU A 103 17.13 -16.50 10.40
C LEU A 103 17.81 -17.89 10.34
N ASN A 104 18.22 -18.44 11.49
CA ASN A 104 18.84 -19.76 11.52
C ASN A 104 17.86 -20.81 10.94
N THR A 105 18.34 -21.72 10.08
CA THR A 105 17.48 -22.60 9.24
C THR A 105 16.42 -23.36 10.03
N THR A 106 16.75 -23.87 11.22
CA THR A 106 15.80 -24.58 12.09
C THR A 106 14.68 -23.68 12.63
N VAL A 107 14.93 -22.39 12.84
CA VAL A 107 13.91 -21.45 13.36
C VAL A 107 12.93 -21.06 12.26
N GLU A 108 13.40 -20.88 11.02
CA GLU A 108 12.58 -20.54 9.85
C GLU A 108 11.54 -21.63 9.56
N GLU A 109 11.96 -22.91 9.63
CA GLU A 109 11.13 -24.08 9.36
C GLU A 109 9.89 -24.19 10.27
N TYR A 110 9.98 -23.70 11.53
CA TYR A 110 8.85 -23.76 12.46
C TYR A 110 8.09 -22.43 12.55
N VAL A 111 8.78 -21.29 12.56
CA VAL A 111 8.14 -20.00 12.80
C VAL A 111 7.18 -19.64 11.67
N PHE A 112 7.58 -19.79 10.41
CA PHE A 112 6.75 -19.36 9.28
C PHE A 112 5.45 -20.16 9.15
N PRO A 113 5.46 -21.52 9.22
CA PRO A 113 4.21 -22.28 9.19
C PRO A 113 3.32 -22.02 10.40
N ILE A 114 3.88 -21.78 11.60
CA ILE A 114 3.09 -21.45 12.78
C ILE A 114 2.36 -20.11 12.59
N LEU A 115 3.02 -19.09 12.05
CA LEU A 115 2.38 -17.79 11.78
C LEU A 115 1.24 -17.91 10.75
N ILE A 116 1.44 -18.70 9.70
CA ILE A 116 0.42 -19.00 8.70
C ILE A 116 -0.74 -19.80 9.31
N ALA A 117 -0.46 -20.80 10.14
CA ALA A 117 -1.49 -21.58 10.81
C ALA A 117 -2.34 -20.69 11.74
N LEU A 118 -1.71 -19.79 12.49
CA LEU A 118 -2.41 -18.82 13.34
C LEU A 118 -3.26 -17.85 12.52
N SER A 119 -2.74 -17.36 11.37
CA SER A 119 -3.50 -16.45 10.49
C SER A 119 -4.74 -17.15 9.91
N TRP A 120 -4.63 -18.42 9.52
CA TRP A 120 -5.75 -19.23 9.05
C TRP A 120 -6.77 -19.52 10.14
N CYS A 121 -6.34 -19.93 11.35
CA CYS A 121 -7.26 -20.14 12.47
C CYS A 121 -8.08 -18.88 12.75
N ASN A 122 -7.43 -17.72 12.81
CA ASN A 122 -8.11 -16.44 13.01
C ASN A 122 -9.04 -16.09 11.84
N ALA A 123 -8.61 -16.27 10.59
CA ALA A 123 -9.42 -15.98 9.41
C ALA A 123 -10.68 -16.86 9.34
N ILE A 124 -10.55 -18.17 9.60
CA ILE A 124 -11.67 -19.12 9.61
C ILE A 124 -12.66 -18.76 10.73
N GLU A 125 -12.16 -18.49 11.93
CA GLU A 125 -12.99 -18.03 13.04
C GLU A 125 -13.76 -16.76 12.67
N LEU A 126 -13.10 -15.77 12.04
CA LEU A 126 -13.75 -14.54 11.60
C LEU A 126 -14.81 -14.77 10.53
N VAL A 127 -14.56 -15.67 9.56
CA VAL A 127 -15.56 -16.03 8.55
C VAL A 127 -16.78 -16.66 9.20
N ILE A 128 -16.58 -17.61 10.12
CA ILE A 128 -17.68 -18.25 10.87
C ILE A 128 -18.45 -17.20 11.68
N LEU A 129 -17.75 -16.33 12.41
CA LEU A 129 -18.35 -15.26 13.19
C LEU A 129 -19.16 -14.30 12.31
N CYS A 130 -18.64 -13.91 11.14
CA CYS A 130 -19.35 -13.04 10.20
C CYS A 130 -20.66 -13.68 9.72
N LEU A 131 -20.62 -14.95 9.31
CA LEU A 131 -21.81 -15.64 8.81
C LEU A 131 -22.85 -15.89 9.91
N ASN A 132 -22.41 -16.12 11.16
CA ASN A 132 -23.32 -16.37 12.28
C ASN A 132 -23.89 -15.09 12.91
N THR A 133 -23.16 -13.98 12.89
CA THR A 133 -23.56 -12.74 13.60
C THR A 133 -24.48 -11.86 12.77
N PHE A 134 -24.22 -11.73 11.46
CA PHE A 134 -24.96 -10.80 10.63
C PHE A 134 -26.25 -11.44 10.10
N LYS A 135 -27.40 -10.95 10.58
CA LYS A 135 -28.71 -11.39 10.07
C LYS A 135 -29.04 -10.88 8.67
N ARG A 136 -28.32 -9.86 8.18
CA ARG A 136 -28.54 -9.24 6.86
C ARG A 136 -27.22 -8.93 6.16
N TYR A 137 -26.99 -9.57 5.01
CA TYR A 137 -25.74 -9.50 4.24
C TYR A 137 -25.69 -8.34 3.23
N THR A 138 -26.18 -7.15 3.61
CA THR A 138 -26.30 -6.01 2.67
C THR A 138 -25.36 -4.85 2.99
N GLY A 139 -24.67 -4.85 4.14
CA GLY A 139 -23.81 -3.75 4.56
C GLY A 139 -22.41 -3.81 3.93
N THR A 140 -21.85 -2.65 3.57
CA THR A 140 -20.46 -2.55 3.09
C THR A 140 -19.45 -3.07 4.11
N TYR A 141 -19.73 -2.88 5.41
CA TYR A 141 -18.92 -3.43 6.49
C TYR A 141 -18.89 -4.97 6.44
N PHE A 142 -20.04 -5.61 6.25
CA PHE A 142 -20.12 -7.08 6.18
C PHE A 142 -19.28 -7.62 5.02
N TRP A 143 -19.48 -7.08 3.81
CA TRP A 143 -18.76 -7.54 2.63
C TRP A 143 -17.26 -7.26 2.70
N SER A 144 -16.85 -6.09 3.21
CA SER A 144 -15.43 -5.77 3.38
C SER A 144 -14.75 -6.68 4.41
N LEU A 145 -15.40 -6.92 5.56
CA LEU A 145 -14.88 -7.81 6.60
C LEU A 145 -14.79 -9.26 6.12
N LEU A 146 -15.83 -9.76 5.44
CA LEU A 146 -15.87 -11.12 4.92
C LEU A 146 -14.81 -11.35 3.83
N ILE A 147 -14.73 -10.44 2.85
CA ILE A 147 -13.75 -10.54 1.75
C ILE A 147 -12.33 -10.47 2.32
N ALA A 148 -12.03 -9.50 3.18
CA ALA A 148 -10.72 -9.38 3.80
C ALA A 148 -10.32 -10.65 4.57
N SER A 149 -11.25 -11.24 5.32
CA SER A 149 -11.01 -12.46 6.10
C SER A 149 -10.76 -13.67 5.19
N ILE A 150 -11.59 -13.86 4.15
CA ILE A 150 -11.41 -14.96 3.19
C ILE A 150 -10.08 -14.81 2.45
N SER A 151 -9.70 -13.59 2.07
CA SER A 151 -8.48 -13.29 1.30
C SER A 151 -7.16 -13.58 2.04
N ILE A 152 -7.16 -13.66 3.37
CA ILE A 152 -5.99 -14.10 4.16
C ILE A 152 -5.61 -15.55 3.81
N ILE A 153 -6.60 -16.40 3.52
CA ILE A 153 -6.38 -17.82 3.23
C ILE A 153 -5.55 -18.00 1.95
N PRO A 154 -5.99 -17.52 0.76
CA PRO A 154 -5.20 -17.63 -0.46
C PRO A 154 -3.87 -16.88 -0.35
N PHE A 155 -3.83 -15.70 0.28
CA PHE A 155 -2.56 -14.97 0.50
C PHE A 155 -1.52 -15.86 1.19
N SER A 156 -1.90 -16.48 2.31
CA SER A 156 -0.99 -17.32 3.08
C SER A 156 -0.73 -18.66 2.39
N LEU A 157 -1.70 -19.21 1.65
CA LEU A 157 -1.55 -20.44 0.87
C LEU A 157 -0.48 -20.29 -0.21
N GLY A 158 -0.51 -19.20 -0.99
CA GLY A 158 0.47 -19.00 -2.05
C GLY A 158 1.91 -18.88 -1.53
N TYR A 159 2.10 -18.18 -0.40
CA TYR A 159 3.40 -18.14 0.27
C TYR A 159 3.81 -19.48 0.87
N LEU A 160 2.87 -20.24 1.46
CA LEU A 160 3.14 -21.59 1.95
C LEU A 160 3.64 -22.50 0.82
N LEU A 161 2.96 -22.50 -0.33
CA LEU A 161 3.36 -23.28 -1.51
C LEU A 161 4.75 -22.88 -2.00
N LYS A 162 5.05 -21.58 -2.10
CA LYS A 162 6.40 -21.08 -2.46
C LYS A 162 7.47 -21.53 -1.47
N MET A 163 7.20 -21.44 -0.15
CA MET A 163 8.18 -21.83 0.88
C MET A 163 8.51 -23.32 0.88
N PHE A 164 7.53 -24.18 0.63
CA PHE A 164 7.74 -25.63 0.55
C PHE A 164 8.19 -26.12 -0.84
N GLY A 165 8.44 -25.20 -1.79
CA GLY A 165 8.84 -25.55 -3.15
C GLY A 165 7.76 -26.30 -3.94
N LEU A 166 6.50 -26.18 -3.54
CA LEU A 166 5.37 -26.79 -4.22
C LEU A 166 4.94 -25.88 -5.37
N THR A 167 5.34 -26.24 -6.58
CA THR A 167 5.04 -25.48 -7.79
C THR A 167 4.26 -26.32 -8.80
N PHE A 168 3.12 -25.80 -9.25
CA PHE A 168 2.33 -26.39 -10.32
C PHE A 168 2.60 -25.75 -11.69
N THR A 169 3.02 -24.48 -11.72
CA THR A 169 3.24 -23.71 -12.96
C THR A 169 4.47 -22.82 -12.90
N ASN A 170 5.60 -23.33 -12.40
CA ASN A 170 6.81 -22.54 -12.14
C ASN A 170 6.53 -21.28 -11.30
N TYR A 171 5.79 -21.44 -10.20
CA TYR A 171 5.35 -20.39 -9.27
C TYR A 171 4.37 -19.32 -9.81
N PHE A 172 4.00 -19.32 -11.09
CA PHE A 172 3.10 -18.30 -11.64
C PHE A 172 1.68 -18.36 -11.04
N LEU A 173 1.15 -19.56 -10.81
CA LEU A 173 -0.16 -19.76 -10.19
C LEU A 173 -0.10 -19.37 -8.70
N GLU A 174 0.97 -19.76 -8.02
CA GLU A 174 1.19 -19.49 -6.60
C GLU A 174 1.29 -17.98 -6.36
N ILE A 175 2.04 -17.25 -7.21
CA ILE A 175 2.10 -15.78 -7.18
C ILE A 175 0.74 -15.17 -7.46
N SER A 176 0.01 -15.66 -8.46
CA SER A 176 -1.35 -15.14 -8.76
C SER A 176 -2.33 -15.34 -7.59
N ILE A 177 -2.23 -16.47 -6.88
CA ILE A 177 -3.00 -16.73 -5.65
C ILE A 177 -2.61 -15.74 -4.55
N VAL A 178 -1.31 -15.48 -4.37
CA VAL A 178 -0.81 -14.44 -3.46
C VAL A 178 -1.39 -13.08 -3.83
N GLY A 179 -1.30 -12.67 -5.10
CA GLY A 179 -1.76 -11.37 -5.58
C GLY A 179 -3.24 -11.12 -5.31
N VAL A 180 -4.10 -12.09 -5.64
CA VAL A 180 -5.54 -12.00 -5.38
C VAL A 180 -5.83 -11.95 -3.87
N GLY A 181 -5.15 -12.79 -3.08
CA GLY A 181 -5.29 -12.78 -1.62
C GLY A 181 -4.80 -11.47 -1.00
N TRP A 182 -3.67 -10.95 -1.47
CA TRP A 182 -3.08 -9.72 -0.98
C TRP A 182 -3.97 -8.51 -1.28
N ALA A 183 -4.44 -8.39 -2.53
CA ALA A 183 -5.31 -7.30 -2.94
C ALA A 183 -6.61 -7.26 -2.12
N GLY A 184 -7.27 -8.42 -1.96
CA GLY A 184 -8.48 -8.53 -1.17
C GLY A 184 -8.26 -8.29 0.34
N MET A 185 -7.15 -8.78 0.90
CA MET A 185 -6.80 -8.61 2.30
C MET A 185 -6.52 -7.14 2.65
N VAL A 186 -5.61 -6.48 1.92
CA VAL A 186 -5.17 -5.11 2.23
C VAL A 186 -6.27 -4.08 1.91
N THR A 187 -6.89 -4.20 0.74
CA THR A 187 -7.97 -3.28 0.34
C THR A 187 -9.21 -3.52 1.18
N GLY A 188 -9.55 -4.78 1.45
CA GLY A 188 -10.67 -5.15 2.30
C GLY A 188 -10.53 -4.57 3.71
N GLN A 189 -9.34 -4.67 4.31
CA GLN A 189 -9.06 -4.05 5.62
C GLN A 189 -9.25 -2.54 5.60
N SER A 190 -8.76 -1.85 4.56
CA SER A 190 -8.98 -0.41 4.40
C SER A 190 -10.46 -0.04 4.26
N LEU A 191 -11.26 -0.88 3.60
CA LEU A 191 -12.70 -0.71 3.46
C LEU A 191 -13.47 -0.99 4.77
N VAL A 192 -12.98 -1.88 5.63
CA VAL A 192 -13.51 -2.09 6.99
C VAL A 192 -13.34 -0.82 7.82
N LEU A 193 -12.13 -0.26 7.83
CA LEU A 193 -11.81 1.01 8.51
C LEU A 193 -12.67 2.16 7.98
N TRP A 194 -12.78 2.28 6.66
CA TRP A 194 -13.63 3.29 6.01
C TRP A 194 -15.11 3.12 6.38
N SER A 195 -15.61 1.88 6.42
CA SER A 195 -17.01 1.59 6.78
C SER A 195 -17.30 1.97 8.23
N ARG A 196 -16.34 1.82 9.15
CA ARG A 196 -16.47 2.33 10.53
C ARG A 196 -16.42 3.84 10.59
N LEU A 197 -15.47 4.45 9.89
CA LEU A 197 -15.35 5.90 9.84
C LEU A 197 -16.62 6.53 9.27
N HIS A 198 -17.29 5.89 8.31
CA HIS A 198 -18.58 6.32 7.77
C HIS A 198 -19.66 6.50 8.86
N LEU A 199 -19.64 5.69 9.92
CA LEU A 199 -20.61 5.77 11.01
C LEU A 199 -20.32 6.92 12.00
N VAL A 200 -19.06 7.33 12.12
CA VAL A 200 -18.61 8.32 13.12
C VAL A 200 -18.42 9.70 12.49
N LEU A 201 -17.95 9.77 11.25
CA LEU A 201 -17.63 11.01 10.54
C LEU A 201 -18.84 11.51 9.72
N HIS A 202 -19.41 12.64 10.12
CA HIS A 202 -20.55 13.24 9.41
C HIS A 202 -20.17 13.93 8.07
N HIS A 203 -18.90 14.32 7.88
CA HIS A 203 -18.45 15.04 6.69
C HIS A 203 -18.31 14.12 5.45
N LYS A 204 -19.39 14.01 4.67
CA LYS A 204 -19.49 13.15 3.48
C LYS A 204 -18.42 13.41 2.41
N LYS A 205 -17.91 14.64 2.27
CA LYS A 205 -16.87 14.98 1.27
C LYS A 205 -15.55 14.29 1.59
N ILE A 206 -15.11 14.36 2.84
CA ILE A 206 -13.87 13.71 3.32
C ILE A 206 -14.00 12.21 3.13
N LEU A 207 -15.14 11.64 3.52
CA LEU A 207 -15.38 10.21 3.42
C LEU A 207 -15.32 9.68 1.98
N ARG A 208 -15.88 10.43 1.01
CA ARG A 208 -15.75 10.08 -0.42
C ARG A 208 -14.30 10.23 -0.90
N GLY A 209 -13.60 11.27 -0.47
CA GLY A 209 -12.18 11.45 -0.77
C GLY A 209 -11.32 10.27 -0.30
N LEU A 210 -11.56 9.78 0.92
CA LEU A 210 -10.89 8.60 1.46
C LEU A 210 -11.23 7.32 0.69
N LEU A 211 -12.48 7.17 0.23
CA LEU A 211 -12.84 6.04 -0.62
C LEU A 211 -12.10 6.09 -1.96
N TYR A 212 -12.01 7.27 -2.58
CA TYR A 212 -11.24 7.43 -3.82
C TYR A 212 -9.75 7.16 -3.63
N LEU A 213 -9.17 7.57 -2.49
CA LEU A 213 -7.80 7.23 -2.11
C LEU A 213 -7.61 5.70 -2.09
N ILE A 214 -8.45 4.97 -1.33
CA ILE A 214 -8.36 3.51 -1.21
C ILE A 214 -8.46 2.81 -2.58
N ILE A 215 -9.39 3.25 -3.43
CA ILE A 215 -9.60 2.64 -4.75
C ILE A 215 -8.43 2.95 -5.68
N PHE A 216 -7.99 4.21 -5.74
CA PHE A 216 -6.92 4.63 -6.64
C PHE A 216 -5.60 3.95 -6.27
N ASP A 217 -5.24 3.99 -4.99
CA ASP A 217 -4.00 3.39 -4.50
C ASP A 217 -4.04 1.87 -4.60
N GLY A 218 -5.20 1.26 -4.31
CA GLY A 218 -5.41 -0.17 -4.49
C GLY A 218 -5.16 -0.61 -5.93
N VAL A 219 -5.76 0.04 -6.93
CA VAL A 219 -5.55 -0.32 -8.33
C VAL A 219 -4.09 -0.10 -8.74
N LEU A 220 -3.52 1.06 -8.40
CA LEU A 220 -2.18 1.43 -8.87
C LEU A 220 -1.09 0.55 -8.24
N LEU A 221 -1.10 0.40 -6.91
CA LEU A 221 -0.06 -0.33 -6.20
C LEU A 221 -0.22 -1.84 -6.33
N HIS A 222 -1.45 -2.38 -6.32
CA HIS A 222 -1.62 -3.83 -6.50
C HIS A 222 -1.16 -4.26 -7.89
N CYS A 223 -1.54 -3.54 -8.94
CA CYS A 223 -1.12 -3.88 -10.30
C CYS A 223 0.39 -3.74 -10.50
N ALA A 224 1.00 -2.66 -9.99
CA ALA A 224 2.43 -2.43 -10.15
C ALA A 224 3.27 -3.50 -9.45
N SER A 225 2.90 -3.86 -8.21
CA SER A 225 3.65 -4.84 -7.42
C SER A 225 3.45 -6.27 -7.91
N GLU A 226 2.22 -6.65 -8.28
CA GLU A 226 1.96 -7.96 -8.85
C GLU A 226 2.69 -8.15 -10.18
N GLY A 227 2.69 -7.12 -11.03
CA GLY A 227 3.41 -7.14 -12.29
C GLY A 227 4.92 -7.32 -12.11
N LEU A 228 5.50 -6.65 -11.10
CA LEU A 228 6.92 -6.79 -10.76
C LEU A 228 7.23 -8.16 -10.15
N GLU A 229 6.37 -8.71 -9.29
CA GLU A 229 6.58 -10.05 -8.71
C GLU A 229 6.57 -11.13 -9.80
N LEU A 230 5.60 -11.07 -10.73
CA LEU A 230 5.55 -11.96 -11.89
C LEU A 230 6.76 -11.79 -12.81
N ALA A 231 7.23 -10.55 -13.01
CA ALA A 231 8.39 -10.28 -13.85
C ALA A 231 9.70 -10.80 -13.23
N VAL A 232 9.89 -10.66 -11.91
CA VAL A 232 11.02 -11.27 -11.18
C VAL A 232 10.97 -12.79 -11.30
N ASN A 233 9.79 -13.39 -11.18
CA ASN A 233 9.64 -14.85 -11.34
C ASN A 233 9.96 -15.33 -12.77
N ALA A 234 9.60 -14.55 -13.79
CA ALA A 234 9.89 -14.86 -15.19
C ALA A 234 11.38 -14.65 -15.55
N MET A 235 12.03 -13.67 -14.93
CA MET A 235 13.40 -13.24 -15.26
C MET A 235 14.27 -13.11 -13.98
N PRO A 236 14.55 -14.22 -13.27
CA PRO A 236 15.20 -14.17 -11.96
C PRO A 236 16.64 -13.63 -12.00
N GLN A 237 17.30 -13.73 -13.16
CA GLN A 237 18.69 -13.26 -13.36
C GLN A 237 18.77 -11.75 -13.67
N SER A 238 17.64 -11.06 -13.77
CA SER A 238 17.60 -9.63 -14.09
C SER A 238 17.76 -8.78 -12.83
N GLU A 239 18.99 -8.36 -12.54
CA GLU A 239 19.29 -7.43 -11.43
C GLU A 239 18.39 -6.17 -11.43
N PRO A 240 18.15 -5.49 -12.57
CA PRO A 240 17.26 -4.33 -12.59
C PRO A 240 15.82 -4.66 -12.14
N MET A 241 15.33 -5.86 -12.45
CA MET A 241 13.98 -6.31 -12.07
C MET A 241 13.91 -6.60 -10.57
N ASN A 242 14.92 -7.27 -10.02
CA ASN A 242 15.02 -7.56 -8.58
C ASN A 242 15.08 -6.27 -7.76
N VAL A 243 15.87 -5.29 -8.20
CA VAL A 243 15.97 -3.97 -7.57
C VAL A 243 14.64 -3.22 -7.66
N ALA A 244 13.99 -3.21 -8.83
CA ALA A 244 12.70 -2.54 -9.02
C ALA A 244 11.61 -3.13 -8.10
N PHE A 245 11.52 -4.46 -8.01
CA PHE A 245 10.61 -5.14 -7.09
C PHE A 245 10.91 -4.77 -5.63
N GLY A 246 12.16 -4.86 -5.19
CA GLY A 246 12.53 -4.53 -3.81
C GLY A 246 12.29 -3.06 -3.42
N ILE A 247 12.36 -2.12 -4.37
CA ILE A 247 11.98 -0.72 -4.13
C ILE A 247 10.47 -0.58 -4.04
N MET A 248 9.74 -1.12 -5.03
CA MET A 248 8.28 -1.04 -5.07
C MET A 248 7.67 -1.64 -3.80
N GLU A 249 8.19 -2.79 -3.35
CA GLU A 249 7.69 -3.51 -2.19
C GLU A 249 7.77 -2.68 -0.88
N ARG A 250 8.84 -1.89 -0.71
CA ARG A 250 8.99 -0.98 0.43
C ARG A 250 8.06 0.23 0.30
N VAL A 251 7.97 0.80 -0.90
CA VAL A 251 7.12 1.97 -1.19
C VAL A 251 5.66 1.64 -0.93
N GLN A 252 5.14 0.54 -1.50
CA GLN A 252 3.75 0.14 -1.32
C GLN A 252 3.42 -0.10 0.15
N LEU A 253 4.35 -0.68 0.92
CA LEU A 253 4.11 -1.05 2.30
C LEU A 253 3.99 0.20 3.16
N VAL A 254 4.90 1.17 2.99
CA VAL A 254 4.80 2.48 3.66
C VAL A 254 3.53 3.21 3.24
N TRP A 255 3.17 3.14 1.96
CA TRP A 255 1.99 3.81 1.45
C TRP A 255 0.68 3.27 2.04
N PHE A 256 0.48 1.94 2.01
CA PHE A 256 -0.67 1.31 2.65
C PHE A 256 -0.69 1.53 4.16
N CYS A 257 0.46 1.52 4.82
CA CYS A 257 0.56 1.88 6.23
C CYS A 257 0.08 3.33 6.46
N ALA A 258 0.56 4.29 5.68
CA ALA A 258 0.14 5.69 5.79
C ALA A 258 -1.37 5.86 5.55
N GLN A 259 -1.94 5.13 4.59
CA GLN A 259 -3.40 5.09 4.35
C GLN A 259 -4.15 4.57 5.58
N GLU A 260 -3.71 3.44 6.16
CA GLU A 260 -4.34 2.86 7.35
C GLU A 260 -4.21 3.77 8.59
N LEU A 261 -3.07 4.44 8.76
CA LEU A 261 -2.84 5.45 9.81
C LEU A 261 -3.73 6.67 9.61
N LEU A 262 -3.94 7.12 8.38
CA LEU A 262 -4.84 8.25 8.08
C LEU A 262 -6.29 7.90 8.45
N LEU A 263 -6.78 6.73 8.05
CA LEU A 263 -8.12 6.25 8.36
C LEU A 263 -8.30 6.09 9.88
N SER A 264 -7.36 5.41 10.53
CA SER A 264 -7.37 5.18 11.98
C SER A 264 -7.27 6.49 12.77
N GLY A 265 -6.41 7.42 12.35
CA GLY A 265 -6.22 8.72 12.99
C GLY A 265 -7.47 9.60 12.92
N LEU A 266 -8.14 9.64 11.76
CA LEU A 266 -9.42 10.34 11.62
C LEU A 266 -10.51 9.73 12.50
N TYR A 267 -10.59 8.39 12.55
CA TYR A 267 -11.52 7.69 13.44
C TYR A 267 -11.28 8.08 14.91
N ILE A 268 -10.03 7.97 15.37
CA ILE A 268 -9.63 8.33 16.75
C ILE A 268 -10.01 9.77 17.06
N ARG A 269 -9.73 10.71 16.16
CA ARG A 269 -10.03 12.13 16.36
C ARG A 269 -11.52 12.38 16.57
N GLU A 270 -12.37 11.81 15.70
CA GLU A 270 -13.81 11.99 15.81
C GLU A 270 -14.40 11.26 17.02
N THR A 271 -13.96 10.04 17.32
CA THR A 271 -14.38 9.32 18.53
C THR A 271 -13.96 10.05 19.81
N ALA A 272 -12.74 10.60 19.86
CA ALA A 272 -12.29 11.39 21.00
C ALA A 272 -13.10 12.68 21.19
N ARG A 273 -13.55 13.30 20.09
CA ARG A 273 -14.46 14.46 20.15
C ARG A 273 -15.82 14.07 20.73
N MET A 274 -16.40 12.94 20.30
CA MET A 274 -17.66 12.42 20.86
C MET A 274 -17.50 12.09 22.35
N LEU A 275 -16.38 11.49 22.74
CA LEU A 275 -16.08 11.15 24.13
C LEU A 275 -16.01 12.37 25.06
N ARG A 276 -15.47 13.50 24.57
CA ARG A 276 -15.42 14.76 25.32
C ARG A 276 -16.79 15.40 25.51
N MET A 277 -17.75 15.09 24.64
CA MET A 277 -19.10 15.65 24.66
C MET A 277 -20.10 14.77 25.44
N ASP A 278 -19.73 13.53 25.75
CA ASP A 278 -20.60 12.57 26.44
C ASP A 278 -20.37 12.60 27.96
N SER A 279 -21.44 12.78 28.74
CA SER A 279 -21.42 12.84 30.20
C SER A 279 -21.68 11.49 30.89
N GLY A 280 -21.95 10.41 30.13
CA GLY A 280 -22.23 9.08 30.70
C GLY A 280 -20.98 8.25 31.00
N GLU A 281 -20.78 7.85 32.26
CA GLU A 281 -19.60 7.07 32.69
C GLU A 281 -19.48 5.71 31.97
N LEU A 282 -20.60 5.00 31.74
CA LEU A 282 -20.61 3.70 31.05
C LEU A 282 -20.19 3.83 29.58
N SER A 283 -20.76 4.81 28.86
CA SER A 283 -20.44 5.10 27.46
C SER A 283 -18.98 5.50 27.32
N ARG A 284 -18.49 6.33 28.24
CA ARG A 284 -17.09 6.77 28.28
C ARG A 284 -16.11 5.60 28.44
N SER A 285 -16.40 4.64 29.32
CA SER A 285 -15.55 3.45 29.49
C SER A 285 -15.46 2.62 28.20
N VAL A 286 -16.58 2.41 27.50
CA VAL A 286 -16.57 1.65 26.24
C VAL A 286 -15.82 2.41 25.15
N LEU A 287 -16.05 3.72 24.99
CA LEU A 287 -15.33 4.53 24.00
C LEU A 287 -13.81 4.52 24.23
N VAL A 288 -13.36 4.52 25.49
CA VAL A 288 -11.93 4.39 25.82
C VAL A 288 -11.38 3.02 25.43
N GLN A 289 -12.12 1.93 25.67
CA GLN A 289 -11.73 0.60 25.21
C GLN A 289 -11.60 0.54 23.68
N LEU A 290 -12.56 1.13 22.95
CA LEU A 290 -12.52 1.22 21.49
C LEU A 290 -11.29 2.02 21.02
N LEU A 291 -10.94 3.10 21.73
CA LEU A 291 -9.75 3.90 21.43
C LEU A 291 -8.46 3.09 21.61
N LEU A 292 -8.33 2.34 22.71
CA LEU A 292 -7.16 1.49 22.99
C LEU A 292 -6.94 0.44 21.90
N VAL A 293 -8.02 -0.19 21.42
CA VAL A 293 -7.93 -1.18 20.33
C VAL A 293 -7.39 -0.57 19.03
N ASN A 294 -7.82 0.65 18.67
CA ASN A 294 -7.28 1.33 17.49
C ASN A 294 -5.78 1.69 17.64
N VAL A 295 -5.32 2.00 18.86
CA VAL A 295 -3.88 2.20 19.11
C VAL A 295 -3.09 0.92 18.88
N VAL A 296 -3.62 -0.24 19.29
CA VAL A 296 -3.00 -1.54 19.00
C VAL A 296 -2.89 -1.78 17.49
N ILE A 297 -3.93 -1.46 16.71
CA ILE A 297 -3.91 -1.58 15.24
C ILE A 297 -2.78 -0.74 14.63
N ILE A 298 -2.60 0.52 15.08
CA ILE A 298 -1.51 1.40 14.66
C ILE A 298 -0.12 0.80 14.98
N VAL A 299 0.04 0.21 16.17
CA VAL A 299 1.31 -0.45 16.54
C VAL A 299 1.58 -1.65 15.65
N LEU A 300 0.55 -2.45 15.34
CA LEU A 300 0.65 -3.58 14.43
C LEU A 300 1.05 -3.14 13.02
N ASP A 301 0.50 -2.03 12.51
CA ASP A 301 0.91 -1.42 11.24
C ASP A 301 2.40 -1.11 11.19
N LEU A 302 2.88 -0.37 12.18
CA LEU A 302 4.28 0.05 12.25
C LEU A 302 5.23 -1.15 12.42
N SER A 303 4.79 -2.21 13.11
CA SER A 303 5.60 -3.42 13.27
C SER A 303 5.88 -4.12 11.94
N VAL A 304 4.91 -4.18 11.03
CA VAL A 304 5.08 -4.77 9.69
C VAL A 304 6.06 -3.95 8.86
N VAL A 305 5.99 -2.62 8.94
CA VAL A 305 6.96 -1.71 8.30
C VAL A 305 8.36 -1.92 8.87
N GLY A 306 8.49 -1.94 10.20
CA GLY A 306 9.78 -2.10 10.88
C GLY A 306 10.50 -3.38 10.47
N ILE A 307 9.78 -4.49 10.35
CA ILE A 307 10.34 -5.78 9.91
C ILE A 307 10.83 -5.71 8.45
N GLN A 308 10.09 -5.06 7.56
CA GLN A 308 10.51 -4.89 6.16
C GLN A 308 11.83 -4.12 6.07
N TYR A 309 11.94 -3.00 6.79
CA TYR A 309 13.13 -2.18 6.79
C TYR A 309 14.31 -2.80 7.55
N ALA A 310 14.06 -3.80 8.39
CA ALA A 310 15.08 -4.65 8.99
C ALA A 310 15.62 -5.72 8.03
N GLY A 311 15.05 -5.87 6.83
CA GLY A 311 15.55 -6.78 5.79
C GLY A 311 15.08 -8.23 5.93
N PHE A 312 14.01 -8.49 6.68
CA PHE A 312 13.47 -9.83 6.90
C PHE A 312 12.22 -10.10 6.03
N PHE A 313 12.36 -10.12 4.70
CA PHE A 313 11.23 -10.28 3.76
C PHE A 313 10.35 -11.51 4.05
N THR A 314 10.94 -12.70 4.17
CA THR A 314 10.19 -13.96 4.38
C THR A 314 9.40 -13.96 5.69
N PHE A 315 9.99 -13.39 6.75
CA PHE A 315 9.29 -13.20 8.01
C PHE A 315 8.22 -12.10 7.90
N GLN A 316 8.49 -11.03 7.16
CA GLN A 316 7.56 -9.93 6.92
C GLN A 316 6.26 -10.43 6.28
N VAL A 317 6.32 -11.25 5.24
CA VAL A 317 5.12 -11.70 4.52
C VAL A 317 4.23 -12.61 5.38
N THR A 318 4.82 -13.49 6.17
CA THR A 318 4.08 -14.39 7.08
C THR A 318 3.54 -13.65 8.30
N PHE A 319 4.35 -12.76 8.88
CA PHE A 319 3.92 -11.89 9.97
C PHE A 319 2.80 -10.94 9.52
N LYS A 320 2.83 -10.41 8.29
CA LYS A 320 1.75 -9.61 7.69
C LYS A 320 0.43 -10.37 7.69
N ALA A 321 0.40 -11.64 7.24
CA ALA A 321 -0.82 -12.44 7.26
C ALA A 321 -1.43 -12.53 8.67
N LEU A 322 -0.59 -12.80 9.68
CA LEU A 322 -1.02 -12.86 11.07
C LEU A 322 -1.54 -11.49 11.55
N VAL A 323 -0.79 -10.41 11.30
CA VAL A 323 -1.17 -9.05 11.69
C VAL A 323 -2.53 -8.67 11.09
N TYR A 324 -2.76 -8.88 9.80
CA TYR A 324 -4.05 -8.57 9.18
C TYR A 324 -5.19 -9.40 9.77
N SER A 325 -4.96 -10.68 10.11
CA SER A 325 -5.96 -11.50 10.80
C SER A 325 -6.32 -10.96 12.19
N ILE A 326 -5.32 -10.50 12.95
CA ILE A 326 -5.53 -9.91 14.28
C ILE A 326 -6.26 -8.58 14.14
N LYS A 327 -5.86 -7.73 13.19
CA LYS A 327 -6.53 -6.46 12.91
C LYS A 327 -8.02 -6.67 12.64
N LEU A 328 -8.40 -7.56 11.72
CA LEU A 328 -9.81 -7.86 11.45
C LEU A 328 -10.55 -8.40 12.67
N LYS A 329 -9.88 -9.17 13.55
CA LYS A 329 -10.48 -9.66 14.79
C LYS A 329 -10.74 -8.53 15.78
N LEU A 330 -9.80 -7.61 15.92
CA LEU A 330 -9.96 -6.38 16.71
C LEU A 330 -11.11 -5.52 16.15
N GLU A 331 -11.19 -5.38 14.83
CA GLU A 331 -12.28 -4.66 14.14
C GLU A 331 -13.66 -5.27 14.43
N TYR A 332 -13.76 -6.59 14.41
CA TYR A 332 -15.01 -7.29 14.74
C TYR A 332 -15.39 -7.10 16.22
N VAL A 333 -14.43 -7.19 17.15
CA VAL A 333 -14.67 -6.95 18.59
C VAL A 333 -15.19 -5.53 18.82
N ILE A 334 -14.63 -4.54 18.12
CA ILE A 334 -15.10 -3.15 18.20
C ILE A 334 -16.58 -3.05 17.79
N LEU A 335 -16.98 -3.69 16.70
CA LEU A 335 -18.38 -3.70 16.28
C LEU A 335 -19.31 -4.32 17.33
N GLY A 336 -18.93 -5.48 17.88
CA GLY A 336 -19.73 -6.15 18.91
C GLY A 336 -20.02 -5.23 20.11
N ARG A 337 -18.99 -4.53 20.60
CA ARG A 337 -19.12 -3.57 21.70
C ARG A 337 -20.02 -2.38 21.36
N LEU A 338 -19.98 -1.88 20.13
CA LEU A 338 -20.85 -0.78 19.67
C LEU A 338 -22.33 -1.20 19.67
N VAL A 339 -22.62 -2.43 19.23
CA VAL A 339 -23.98 -2.99 19.23
C VAL A 339 -24.49 -3.18 20.66
N ASP A 340 -23.66 -3.71 21.56
CA ASP A 340 -24.03 -3.92 22.96
C ASP A 340 -24.40 -2.59 23.65
N VAL A 341 -23.60 -1.53 23.44
CA VAL A 341 -23.89 -0.20 24.00
C VAL A 341 -25.18 0.39 23.44
N ALA A 342 -25.41 0.26 22.13
CA ALA A 342 -26.64 0.73 21.50
C ALA A 342 -27.88 0.00 22.07
N TYR A 343 -27.77 -1.31 22.28
CA TYR A 343 -28.82 -2.12 22.89
C TYR A 343 -29.10 -1.69 24.34
N VAL A 344 -28.07 -1.57 25.17
CA VAL A 344 -28.22 -1.14 26.57
C VAL A 344 -28.86 0.25 26.67
N ARG A 345 -28.45 1.20 25.82
CA ARG A 345 -29.06 2.54 25.77
C ARG A 345 -30.54 2.49 25.39
N SER A 346 -30.91 1.66 24.41
CA SER A 346 -32.31 1.52 24.00
C SER A 346 -33.23 0.98 25.10
N GLN A 347 -32.72 0.14 26.02
CA GLN A 347 -33.50 -0.35 27.16
C GLN A 347 -33.67 0.68 28.28
N VAL A 348 -32.73 1.62 28.42
CA VAL A 348 -32.85 2.72 29.40
C VAL A 348 -33.91 3.73 28.95
N ASP A 349 -34.05 3.95 27.64
CA ASP A 349 -35.01 4.91 27.06
C ASP A 349 -36.45 4.36 26.91
N THR A 350 -36.69 3.06 27.11
CA THR A 350 -38.07 2.54 27.20
C THR A 350 -38.70 2.90 28.56
N PRO A 351 -39.78 3.70 28.60
CA PRO A 351 -40.45 4.02 29.86
C PRO A 351 -41.01 2.74 30.47
N ARG A 352 -40.60 2.42 31.69
CA ARG A 352 -41.24 1.37 32.49
C ARG A 352 -42.67 1.80 32.78
N PHE A 353 -43.62 1.38 31.95
CA PHE A 353 -45.02 1.35 32.34
C PHE A 353 -45.12 0.37 33.52
N ARG A 354 -45.09 0.92 34.74
CA ARG A 354 -45.61 0.25 35.93
C ARG A 354 -47.13 0.28 35.78
N PHE A 355 -47.71 -0.89 35.57
CA PHE A 355 -49.15 -1.11 35.75
C PHE A 355 -49.52 -0.98 37.23
#